data_AF-A0A7V9HHF3-F1
#
_entry.id   AF-A0A7V9HHF3-F1
#
_cell.length_a   1.000
_cell.length_b   1.000
_cell.length_c   1.000
_cell.angle_alpha   90.00
_cell.angle_beta   90.00
_cell.angle_gamma   90.00
#
_symmetry.space_group_name_H-M   'P 1'
#
loop_
_entity.id
_entity.type
_entity.pdbx_description
1 polymer ?
#
loop_
_entity_poly.entity_id
_entity_poly.type
_entity_poly.pdbx_seq_one_letter_code
_entity_poly.pdbx_strand_id
1 'polypeptide(L)'
;MSRIRLELDPELEAKYPAAWAAAIDVELADGTVQQAAVDAPKGDPENPMTETELRAKFSDMIAWSEYAPEADRLLASLGSLATRRNMRSFLPEGVDSAFE
;
A
#
# COMPACT_ATOMS: atom_id res chain seq x y z
N MET A 1 -18.52 -12.11 -12.36
CA MET A 1 -18.96 -11.55 -11.06
C MET A 1 -20.10 -12.33 -10.40
N SER A 2 -20.52 -13.52 -10.89
CA SER A 2 -21.67 -14.26 -10.32
C SER A 2 -21.43 -14.95 -8.97
N ARG A 3 -20.20 -14.90 -8.43
CA ARG A 3 -19.82 -15.51 -7.14
C ARG A 3 -19.55 -14.47 -6.04
N ILE A 4 -19.87 -13.20 -6.30
CA ILE A 4 -19.61 -12.10 -5.37
C ILE A 4 -20.94 -11.46 -5.02
N ARG A 5 -21.20 -11.30 -3.72
CA ARG A 5 -22.30 -10.52 -3.18
C ARG A 5 -21.72 -9.42 -2.31
N LEU A 6 -22.24 -8.20 -2.46
CA LEU A 6 -21.88 -7.06 -1.62
C LEU A 6 -23.07 -6.75 -0.74
N GLU A 7 -22.82 -6.57 0.55
CA GLU A 7 -23.83 -6.23 1.54
C GLU A 7 -23.29 -5.08 2.40
N LEU A 8 -24.19 -4.19 2.82
CA LEU A 8 -23.87 -3.12 3.76
C LEU A 8 -24.16 -3.64 5.17
N ASP A 9 -23.12 -3.79 5.98
CA ASP A 9 -23.23 -4.19 7.37
C ASP A 9 -23.44 -2.95 8.26
N PRO A 10 -24.59 -2.81 8.95
CA PRO A 10 -24.85 -1.66 9.83
C PRO A 10 -23.82 -1.49 10.96
N GLU A 11 -23.20 -2.58 11.44
CA GLU A 11 -22.20 -2.53 12.50
C GLU A 11 -20.86 -2.00 11.98
N LEU A 12 -20.48 -2.32 10.75
CA LEU A 12 -19.28 -1.77 10.11
C LEU A 12 -19.50 -0.30 9.71
N GLU A 13 -20.66 0.02 9.15
CA GLU A 13 -21.02 1.39 8.76
C GLU A 13 -21.01 2.34 9.95
N ALA A 14 -21.49 1.90 11.12
CA ALA A 14 -21.49 2.70 12.34
C ALA A 14 -20.07 3.07 12.84
N LYS A 15 -19.02 2.38 12.39
CA LYS A 15 -17.62 2.70 12.74
C LYS A 15 -17.06 3.86 11.91
N TYR A 16 -17.64 4.16 10.76
CA TYR A 16 -17.20 5.28 9.93
C TYR A 16 -17.54 6.64 10.59
N PRO A 17 -16.67 7.67 10.52
CA PRO A 17 -15.37 7.73 9.84
C PRO A 17 -14.17 7.30 10.70
N ALA A 18 -14.39 6.85 11.93
CA ALA A 18 -13.32 6.48 12.85
C ALA A 18 -12.55 5.23 12.40
N ALA A 19 -13.20 4.33 11.66
CA ALA A 19 -12.58 3.17 11.06
C ALA A 19 -13.15 2.90 9.65
N TRP A 20 -12.32 2.35 8.78
CA TRP A 20 -12.68 1.94 7.42
C TRP A 20 -12.80 0.42 7.36
N ALA A 21 -13.72 -0.11 8.17
CA ALA A 21 -13.82 -1.53 8.43
C ALA A 21 -14.44 -2.30 7.25
N ALA A 22 -13.97 -3.54 7.04
CA ALA A 22 -14.49 -4.44 6.01
C ALA A 22 -14.45 -5.89 6.51
N ALA A 23 -15.44 -6.69 6.12
CA ALA A 23 -15.49 -8.12 6.36
C ALA A 23 -15.79 -8.89 5.06
N ILE A 24 -15.28 -10.11 4.97
CA ILE A 24 -15.55 -11.05 3.88
C ILE A 24 -15.84 -12.44 4.43
N ASP A 25 -16.77 -13.11 3.78
CA ASP A 25 -17.03 -14.53 3.94
C ASP A 25 -16.79 -15.24 2.61
N VAL A 26 -16.05 -16.35 2.64
CA VAL A 26 -15.72 -17.17 1.46
C VAL A 26 -16.20 -18.59 1.69
N GLU A 27 -17.21 -19.00 0.93
CA GLU A 27 -17.67 -20.38 0.88
C GLU A 27 -16.86 -21.18 -0.15
N LEU A 28 -16.23 -22.26 0.31
CA LEU A 28 -15.44 -23.19 -0.50
C LEU A 28 -16.35 -24.26 -1.12
N ALA A 29 -15.85 -24.96 -2.13
CA ALA A 29 -16.62 -25.97 -2.87
C ALA A 29 -17.07 -27.18 -2.01
N ASP A 30 -16.42 -27.42 -0.88
CA ASP A 30 -16.79 -28.46 0.09
C ASP A 30 -17.82 -27.98 1.13
N GLY A 31 -18.29 -26.74 1.03
CA GLY A 31 -19.23 -26.10 1.95
C GLY A 31 -18.57 -25.43 3.16
N THR A 32 -17.23 -25.47 3.29
CA THR A 32 -16.52 -24.75 4.36
C THR A 32 -16.62 -23.24 4.15
N VAL A 33 -16.95 -22.48 5.19
CA VAL A 33 -16.94 -21.01 5.16
C VAL A 33 -15.74 -20.49 5.93
N GLN A 34 -14.92 -19.67 5.26
CA GLN A 34 -13.81 -18.93 5.84
C GLN A 34 -14.20 -17.45 5.98
N GLN A 35 -13.92 -16.85 7.13
CA GLN A 35 -14.29 -15.48 7.42
C GLN A 35 -13.03 -14.66 7.71
N ALA A 36 -13.02 -13.40 7.28
CA ALA A 36 -11.97 -12.45 7.63
C ALA A 36 -12.56 -11.05 7.77
N ALA A 37 -12.08 -10.30 8.76
CA ALA A 37 -12.47 -8.92 8.97
C ALA A 37 -11.25 -8.06 9.32
N VAL A 38 -11.29 -6.80 8.92
CA VAL A 38 -10.31 -5.78 9.27
C VAL A 38 -11.04 -4.51 9.69
N ASP A 39 -10.60 -3.89 10.78
CA ASP A 39 -11.15 -2.61 11.21
C ASP A 39 -10.45 -1.43 10.52
N ALA A 40 -9.14 -1.55 10.27
CA ALA A 40 -8.33 -0.54 9.59
C ALA A 40 -7.59 -1.16 8.39
N PRO A 41 -7.66 -0.58 7.18
CA PRO A 41 -6.91 -1.05 6.03
C PRO A 41 -5.40 -0.94 6.27
N LYS A 42 -4.65 -1.81 5.61
CA LYS A 42 -3.19 -1.83 5.71
C LYS A 42 -2.61 -0.53 5.16
N GLY A 43 -1.90 0.22 6.00
CA GLY A 43 -1.36 1.54 5.70
C GLY A 43 -1.95 2.66 6.56
N ASP A 44 -3.10 2.43 7.20
CA ASP A 44 -3.66 3.38 8.17
C ASP A 44 -2.79 3.47 9.44
N PRO A 45 -2.86 4.58 10.20
CA PRO A 45 -2.12 4.72 11.46
C PRO A 45 -2.35 3.56 12.44
N GLU A 46 -3.56 3.01 12.47
CA GLU A 46 -3.98 1.88 13.30
C GLU A 46 -3.53 0.51 12.74
N ASN A 47 -3.18 0.43 11.46
CA ASN A 47 -2.66 -0.78 10.80
C ASN A 47 -1.47 -0.44 9.89
N PRO A 48 -0.35 0.04 10.44
CA PRO A 48 0.74 0.55 9.65
C PRO A 48 1.43 -0.57 8.85
N MET A 49 1.97 -0.20 7.69
CA MET A 49 2.92 -1.05 6.98
C MET A 49 4.26 -1.04 7.71
N THR A 50 4.87 -2.21 7.85
CA THR A 50 6.25 -2.35 8.31
C THR A 50 7.21 -1.78 7.27
N GLU A 51 8.44 -1.49 7.68
CA GLU A 51 9.48 -1.03 6.75
C GLU A 51 9.71 -2.02 5.60
N THR A 52 9.71 -3.33 5.89
CA THR A 52 9.86 -4.38 4.88
C THR A 52 8.72 -4.37 3.87
N GLU A 53 7.47 -4.22 4.34
CA GLU A 53 6.30 -4.15 3.46
C GLU A 53 6.32 -2.89 2.59
N LEU A 54 6.75 -1.74 3.15
CA LEU A 54 6.91 -0.50 2.38
C LEU A 54 7.98 -0.63 1.31
N ARG A 55 9.13 -1.24 1.63
CA ARG A 55 10.21 -1.51 0.67
C ARG A 55 9.75 -2.45 -0.45
N ALA A 56 9.05 -3.53 -0.10
CA ALA A 56 8.50 -4.46 -1.08
C ALA A 56 7.51 -3.75 -2.02
N LYS A 57 6.57 -2.98 -1.48
CA LYS A 57 5.62 -2.19 -2.27
C LYS A 57 6.32 -1.19 -3.20
N PHE A 58 7.36 -0.52 -2.71
CA PHE A 58 8.17 0.37 -3.54
C PHE A 58 8.82 -0.39 -4.71
N SER A 59 9.47 -1.52 -4.43
CA SER A 59 10.12 -2.34 -5.46
C SER A 59 9.12 -2.85 -6.50
N ASP A 60 7.94 -3.30 -6.06
CA ASP A 60 6.88 -3.76 -6.95
C ASP A 60 6.37 -2.64 -7.88
N MET A 61 6.25 -1.41 -7.36
CA MET A 61 5.79 -0.26 -8.15
C MET A 61 6.86 0.24 -9.13
N ILE A 62 8.11 0.39 -8.68
CA ILE A 62 9.17 0.98 -9.51
C ILE A 62 9.61 0.04 -10.64
N ALA A 63 9.41 -1.28 -10.48
CA ALA A 63 9.71 -2.28 -11.51
C ALA A 63 8.97 -2.02 -12.84
N TRP A 64 7.85 -1.28 -12.83
CA TRP A 64 7.09 -0.91 -14.01
C TRP A 64 7.53 0.42 -14.64
N SER A 65 8.59 1.04 -14.12
CA SER A 65 9.12 2.33 -14.58
C SER A 65 10.49 2.16 -15.24
N GLU A 66 10.91 3.18 -15.98
CA GLU A 66 12.27 3.28 -16.52
C GLU A 66 13.34 3.36 -15.43
N TYR A 67 12.96 3.71 -14.19
CA TYR A 67 13.85 3.84 -13.03
C TYR A 67 14.04 2.54 -12.24
N ALA A 68 13.55 1.40 -12.76
CA ALA A 68 13.76 0.10 -12.13
C ALA A 68 15.25 -0.22 -11.85
N PRO A 69 16.22 0.12 -12.73
CA PRO A 69 17.64 -0.09 -12.45
C PRO A 69 18.17 0.70 -11.25
N GLU A 70 17.55 1.82 -10.88
CA GLU A 70 17.96 2.72 -9.80
C GLU A 70 17.23 2.46 -8.47
N ALA A 71 16.37 1.43 -8.39
CA ALA A 71 15.49 1.19 -7.25
C ALA A 71 16.21 1.19 -5.89
N ASP A 72 17.31 0.45 -5.76
CA ASP A 72 18.08 0.37 -4.52
C ASP A 72 18.73 1.71 -4.15
N ARG A 73 19.24 2.44 -5.15
CA ARG A 73 19.82 3.78 -4.96
C ARG A 73 18.77 4.77 -4.46
N LEU A 74 17.56 4.69 -5.00
CA LEU A 74 16.43 5.55 -4.62
C LEU A 74 15.91 5.21 -3.23
N LEU A 75 15.77 3.93 -2.88
CA LEU A 75 15.43 3.49 -1.52
C LEU A 75 16.45 3.97 -0.50
N ALA A 76 17.75 3.85 -0.80
CA ALA A 76 18.81 4.36 0.08
C ALA A 76 18.74 5.89 0.22
N SER A 77 18.46 6.61 -0.87
CA SER A 77 18.33 8.06 -0.86
C SER A 77 17.12 8.52 -0.04
N LEU A 78 15.97 7.85 -0.18
CA LEU A 78 14.75 8.08 0.62
C LEU A 78 15.01 7.83 2.11
N GLY A 79 15.71 6.75 2.46
CA GLY A 79 16.08 6.46 3.85
C GLY A 79 16.96 7.54 4.49
N SER A 80 17.76 8.26 3.71
CA SER A 80 18.60 9.37 4.21
C SER A 80 17.86 10.71 4.32
N LEU A 81 16.60 10.83 3.85
CA LEU A 81 15.95 12.10 3.57
C LEU A 81 15.92 13.07 4.77
N ALA A 82 15.62 12.57 5.97
CA ALA A 82 15.50 13.37 7.19
C ALA A 82 16.81 14.08 7.59
N THR A 83 17.97 13.59 7.15
CA THR A 83 19.29 14.14 7.52
C THR A 83 20.01 14.82 6.35
N ARG A 84 19.39 14.88 5.17
CA ARG A 84 19.99 15.54 3.99
C ARG A 84 20.00 17.06 4.15
N ARG A 85 21.11 17.68 3.74
CA ARG A 85 21.25 19.15 3.70
C ARG A 85 20.59 19.81 2.49
N ASN A 86 20.44 19.09 1.38
CA ASN A 86 19.79 19.55 0.15
C ASN A 86 19.36 18.38 -0.75
N MET A 87 18.55 18.69 -1.77
CA MET A 87 17.97 17.72 -2.71
C MET A 87 18.80 17.47 -3.97
N ARG A 88 20.01 18.03 -4.08
CA ARG A 88 20.86 17.76 -5.26
C ARG A 88 21.14 16.26 -5.36
N SER A 89 21.05 15.75 -6.59
CA SER A 89 21.28 14.34 -6.93
C SER A 89 20.37 13.34 -6.19
N PHE A 90 19.25 13.83 -5.64
CA PHE A 90 18.26 12.99 -4.95
C PHE A 90 17.53 12.09 -5.96
N LEU A 91 17.06 12.68 -7.06
CA LEU A 91 16.45 11.94 -8.17
C LEU A 91 17.53 11.44 -9.15
N PRO A 92 17.22 10.45 -10.00
CA PRO A 92 18.07 10.07 -11.13
C PRO A 92 18.25 11.25 -12.10
N GLU A 93 19.35 11.25 -12.85
CA GLU A 93 19.56 12.23 -13.91
C GLU A 93 18.45 12.09 -14.98
N GLY A 94 17.93 13.20 -15.48
CA GLY A 94 16.85 13.22 -16.47
C GLY A 94 15.43 13.33 -15.91
N VAL A 95 15.22 13.22 -14.58
CA VAL A 95 13.90 13.47 -13.97
C VAL A 95 13.56 14.97 -13.91
N ASP A 96 14.57 15.83 -13.74
CA ASP A 96 14.36 17.28 -13.66
C ASP A 96 13.79 17.89 -14.96
N SER A 97 13.97 17.23 -16.12
CA SER A 97 13.41 17.68 -17.41
C SER A 97 11.97 17.22 -17.67
N ALA A 98 11.37 16.41 -16.80
CA ALA A 98 10.00 15.90 -16.98
C ALA A 98 8.91 16.86 -16.45
N PHE A 99 9.30 17.98 -15.82
CA PHE A 99 8.40 18.99 -15.25
C PHE A 99 8.49 20.36 -15.93
N GLU A 100 9.17 20.46 -17.09
CA GLU A 100 9.07 21.58 -18.03
C GLU A 100 8.05 21.27 -19.14
#